data_AF-A0A9E9P3G7-F1
#
_entry.id   AF-A0A9E9P3G7-F1
#
_cell.length_a   1.000
_cell.length_b   1.000
_cell.length_c   1.000
_cell.angle_alpha   90.00
_cell.angle_beta   90.00
_cell.angle_gamma   90.00
#
_symmetry.space_group_name_H-M   'P 1'
#
loop_
_entity.id
_entity.type
_entity.pdbx_description
1 polymer ?
#
loop_
_entity_poly.entity_id
_entity_poly.type
_entity_poly.pdbx_seq_one_letter_code
_entity_poly.pdbx_strand_id
1 'polypeptide(L)'
;MSQQSKVVFLVGLPCSGKSTYVSEEMSDPIVISYDDITMFLANSLGVSYGEMFRLETRHLVKEIEKVMFSTAVELAGFLGKDIVFDNTHIGEFSLFQDIPEEFPVEVVIFKPNMEVSIKRLTERNAKEELKSDQAQRKVVPQRVLERMFNAWRVRNFAVNLGGLQERAKVVYREVKDV
;
A
#
# COMPACT_ATOMS: atom_id res chain seq x y z
N MET A 1 8.35 18.78 22.22
CA MET A 1 8.01 19.23 20.85
C MET A 1 7.07 18.18 20.28
N SER A 2 5.80 18.51 20.04
CA SER A 2 4.89 17.59 19.37
C SER A 2 5.43 17.35 17.96
N GLN A 3 5.76 16.10 17.64
CA GLN A 3 6.17 15.74 16.29
C GLN A 3 5.02 16.08 15.35
N GLN A 4 5.31 16.85 14.31
CA GLN A 4 4.33 17.19 13.28
C GLN A 4 3.94 15.89 12.56
N SER A 5 2.64 15.59 12.53
CA SER A 5 2.07 14.45 11.80
C SER A 5 2.60 14.41 10.37
N LYS A 6 3.10 13.26 9.93
CA LYS A 6 3.57 13.07 8.55
C LYS A 6 2.71 12.07 7.78
N VAL A 7 2.75 12.18 6.47
CA VAL A 7 2.17 11.19 5.55
C VAL A 7 3.28 10.29 5.02
N VAL A 8 3.15 8.99 5.22
CA VAL A 8 4.11 7.97 4.80
C VAL A 8 3.48 7.09 3.74
N PHE A 9 4.09 7.02 2.56
CA PHE A 9 3.68 6.12 1.49
C PHE A 9 4.60 4.92 1.45
N LEU A 10 4.03 3.72 1.63
CA LEU A 10 4.77 2.47 1.51
C LEU A 10 4.60 1.94 0.09
N VAL A 11 5.72 1.70 -0.57
CA VAL A 11 5.77 1.27 -1.97
C VAL A 11 6.59 0.01 -2.05
N GLY A 12 5.97 -1.09 -2.47
CA GLY A 12 6.68 -2.35 -2.61
C GLY A 12 5.77 -3.50 -3.00
N LEU A 13 6.40 -4.58 -3.48
CA LEU A 13 5.69 -5.79 -3.85
C LEU A 13 4.91 -6.40 -2.66
N PRO A 14 3.92 -7.26 -2.92
CA PRO A 14 3.37 -8.12 -1.87
C PRO A 14 4.50 -8.83 -1.12
N CYS A 15 4.35 -8.94 0.20
CA CYS A 15 5.32 -9.60 1.08
C CYS A 15 6.70 -8.89 1.22
N SER A 16 6.83 -7.63 0.80
CA SER A 16 8.06 -6.85 0.96
C SER A 16 8.35 -6.37 2.40
N GLY A 17 7.48 -6.66 3.37
CA GLY A 17 7.68 -6.26 4.78
C GLY A 17 7.12 -4.88 5.15
N LYS A 18 6.17 -4.34 4.36
CA LYS A 18 5.51 -3.05 4.64
C LYS A 18 4.87 -3.01 6.03
N SER A 19 4.09 -4.03 6.37
CA SER A 19 3.43 -4.12 7.68
C SER A 19 4.44 -4.22 8.83
N THR A 20 5.57 -4.91 8.63
CA THR A 20 6.66 -4.98 9.61
C THR A 20 7.28 -3.61 9.86
N TYR A 21 7.53 -2.84 8.80
CA TYR A 21 8.00 -1.46 8.93
C TYR A 21 7.03 -0.61 9.75
N VAL A 22 5.72 -0.71 9.50
CA VAL A 22 4.72 0.05 10.28
C VAL A 22 4.79 -0.32 11.76
N SER A 23 4.88 -1.61 12.10
CA SER A 23 4.92 -2.04 13.50
C SER A 23 6.21 -1.70 14.23
N GLU A 24 7.34 -1.61 13.54
CA GLU A 24 8.66 -1.39 14.14
C GLU A 24 9.05 0.09 14.20
N GLU A 25 8.64 0.88 13.20
CA GLU A 25 9.17 2.23 12.97
C GLU A 25 8.14 3.33 13.26
N MET A 26 6.87 2.98 13.50
CA MET A 26 5.79 3.95 13.68
C MET A 26 4.98 3.69 14.94
N SER A 27 4.64 4.78 15.64
CA SER A 27 3.88 4.73 16.88
C SER A 27 2.42 5.10 16.61
N ASP A 28 1.54 4.10 16.62
CA ASP A 28 0.07 4.26 16.49
C ASP A 28 -0.39 5.12 15.28
N PRO A 29 0.04 4.78 14.03
CA PRO A 29 -0.39 5.51 12.85
C PRO A 29 -1.81 5.13 12.40
N ILE A 30 -2.44 6.04 11.65
CA ILE A 30 -3.63 5.72 10.86
C ILE A 30 -3.17 5.04 9.57
N VAL A 31 -3.49 3.75 9.40
CA VAL A 31 -3.09 2.98 8.22
C VAL A 31 -4.27 2.87 7.25
N ILE A 32 -4.04 3.26 6.00
CA ILE A 32 -4.97 3.10 4.88
C ILE A 32 -4.33 2.13 3.89
N SER A 33 -4.99 1.00 3.65
CA SER A 33 -4.52 -0.06 2.77
C SER A 33 -5.47 -0.23 1.58
N TYR A 34 -4.92 -0.18 0.36
CA TYR A 34 -5.67 -0.47 -0.88
C TYR A 34 -6.32 -1.85 -0.84
N ASP A 35 -5.57 -2.84 -0.34
CA ASP A 35 -6.04 -4.23 -0.25
C ASP A 35 -7.19 -4.36 0.74
N ASP A 36 -7.24 -3.53 1.79
CA ASP A 36 -8.33 -3.54 2.78
C ASP A 36 -9.59 -2.85 2.26
N ILE A 37 -9.44 -1.72 1.56
CA ILE A 37 -10.57 -1.06 0.87
C ILE A 37 -11.16 -1.99 -0.20
N THR A 38 -10.29 -2.59 -1.03
CA THR A 38 -10.72 -3.53 -2.07
C THR A 38 -11.45 -4.73 -1.47
N MET A 39 -10.95 -5.27 -0.34
CA MET A 39 -11.61 -6.38 0.35
C MET A 39 -12.96 -5.99 0.96
N PHE A 40 -13.03 -4.82 1.60
CA PHE A 40 -14.29 -4.29 2.14
C PHE A 40 -15.37 -4.18 1.04
N LEU A 41 -14.98 -3.68 -0.12
CA LEU A 41 -15.88 -3.56 -1.28
C LEU A 41 -16.23 -4.93 -1.87
N ALA A 42 -15.27 -5.85 -1.96
CA ALA A 42 -15.52 -7.22 -2.39
C ALA A 42 -16.61 -7.89 -1.54
N ASN A 43 -16.46 -7.81 -0.22
CA ASN A 43 -17.40 -8.35 0.75
C ASN A 43 -18.78 -7.68 0.63
N SER A 44 -18.81 -6.36 0.48
CA SER A 44 -20.07 -5.59 0.35
C SER A 44 -20.84 -5.93 -0.92
N LEU A 45 -20.15 -6.36 -1.98
CA LEU A 45 -20.73 -6.76 -3.26
C LEU A 45 -20.94 -8.27 -3.39
N GLY A 46 -20.53 -9.06 -2.40
CA GLY A 46 -20.62 -10.52 -2.43
C GLY A 46 -19.72 -11.16 -3.50
N VAL A 47 -18.62 -10.51 -3.88
CA VAL A 47 -17.64 -11.02 -4.85
C VAL A 47 -16.30 -11.29 -4.16
N SER A 48 -15.47 -12.12 -4.78
CA SER A 48 -14.11 -12.36 -4.29
C SER A 48 -13.18 -11.18 -4.54
N TYR A 49 -12.10 -11.11 -3.76
CA TYR A 49 -11.01 -10.15 -3.96
C TYR A 49 -10.47 -10.14 -5.40
N GLY A 50 -10.30 -11.33 -6.00
CA GLY A 50 -9.80 -11.46 -7.37
C GLY A 50 -10.81 -10.97 -8.43
N GLU A 51 -12.10 -11.11 -8.16
CA GLU A 51 -13.18 -10.63 -9.04
C GLU A 51 -13.29 -9.11 -9.04
N MET A 52 -13.01 -8.45 -7.91
CA MET A 52 -12.99 -6.98 -7.84
C MET A 52 -12.13 -6.33 -8.91
N PHE A 53 -10.98 -6.95 -9.26
CA PHE A 53 -10.09 -6.43 -10.29
C PHE A 53 -10.61 -6.56 -11.72
N ARG A 54 -11.70 -7.31 -11.93
CA ARG A 54 -12.35 -7.53 -13.23
C ARG A 54 -13.63 -6.74 -13.41
N LEU A 55 -14.16 -6.13 -12.34
CA LEU A 55 -15.37 -5.34 -12.41
C LEU A 55 -15.11 -4.01 -13.13
N GLU A 56 -16.07 -3.55 -13.92
CA GLU A 56 -16.06 -2.23 -14.56
C GLU A 56 -16.09 -1.09 -13.53
N THR A 57 -16.52 -1.39 -12.30
CA THR A 57 -16.59 -0.46 -11.15
C THR A 57 -15.24 -0.14 -10.52
N ARG A 58 -14.12 -0.58 -11.09
CA ARG A 58 -12.78 -0.29 -10.56
C ARG A 58 -12.49 1.20 -10.38
N HIS A 59 -13.10 2.05 -11.21
CA HIS A 59 -13.01 3.50 -11.06
C HIS A 59 -13.62 3.99 -9.73
N LEU A 60 -14.66 3.33 -9.21
CA LEU A 60 -15.26 3.66 -7.91
C LEU A 60 -14.31 3.37 -6.74
N VAL A 61 -13.48 2.31 -6.85
CA VAL A 61 -12.46 2.00 -5.84
C VAL A 61 -11.48 3.17 -5.70
N LYS A 62 -11.04 3.74 -6.82
CA LYS A 62 -10.16 4.92 -6.84
C LYS A 62 -10.84 6.16 -6.22
N GLU A 63 -12.13 6.37 -6.45
CA GLU A 63 -12.85 7.51 -5.84
C GLU A 63 -13.04 7.32 -4.32
N ILE A 64 -13.34 6.10 -3.87
CA ILE A 64 -13.42 5.78 -2.45
C ILE A 64 -12.07 5.99 -1.76
N GLU A 65 -10.96 5.62 -2.42
CA GLU A 65 -9.61 5.88 -1.90
C GLU A 65 -9.33 7.36 -1.70
N LYS A 66 -9.69 8.21 -2.66
CA LYS A 66 -9.52 9.66 -2.52
C LYS A 66 -10.27 10.17 -1.29
N VAL A 67 -11.54 9.78 -1.14
CA VAL A 67 -12.36 10.19 0.01
C VAL A 67 -11.77 9.69 1.33
N MET A 68 -11.38 8.41 1.40
CA MET A 68 -10.76 7.82 2.59
C MET A 68 -9.43 8.48 2.93
N PHE A 69 -8.63 8.79 1.91
CA PHE A 69 -7.35 9.48 2.06
C PHE A 69 -7.55 10.89 2.63
N SER A 70 -8.38 11.72 2.01
CA SER A 70 -8.67 13.07 2.48
C SER A 70 -9.23 13.06 3.91
N THR A 71 -10.17 12.16 4.20
CA THR A 71 -10.75 12.02 5.55
C THR A 71 -9.69 11.63 6.58
N ALA A 72 -8.80 10.70 6.23
CA ALA A 72 -7.72 10.29 7.13
C ALA A 72 -6.70 11.40 7.35
N VAL A 73 -6.41 12.22 6.33
CA VAL A 73 -5.54 13.40 6.45
C VAL A 73 -6.10 14.39 7.46
N GLU A 74 -7.37 14.75 7.33
CA GLU A 74 -8.06 15.63 8.27
C GLU A 74 -8.07 15.05 9.69
N LEU A 75 -8.44 13.78 9.83
CA LEU A 75 -8.50 13.11 11.13
C LEU A 75 -7.13 13.02 11.80
N ALA A 76 -6.08 12.71 11.04
CA ALA A 76 -4.74 12.61 11.61
C ALA A 76 -4.20 13.97 12.04
N GLY A 77 -4.53 15.04 11.31
CA GLY A 77 -4.25 16.41 11.73
C GLY A 77 -4.93 16.77 13.05
N PHE A 78 -6.20 16.38 13.21
CA PHE A 78 -6.94 16.57 14.46
C PHE A 78 -6.37 15.75 15.63
N LEU A 79 -5.98 14.50 15.38
CA LEU A 79 -5.50 13.56 16.40
C LEU A 79 -3.99 13.65 16.68
N GLY A 80 -3.23 14.40 15.88
CA GLY A 80 -1.77 14.42 15.95
C GLY A 80 -1.12 13.07 15.62
N LYS A 81 -1.71 12.31 14.70
CA LYS A 81 -1.23 10.98 14.29
C LYS A 81 -0.52 11.03 12.94
N ASP A 82 0.41 10.10 12.72
CA ASP A 82 0.96 9.85 11.39
C ASP A 82 -0.05 9.08 10.53
N ILE A 83 0.07 9.25 9.22
CA ILE A 83 -0.74 8.54 8.24
C ILE A 83 0.17 7.63 7.44
N VAL A 84 -0.25 6.38 7.28
CA VAL A 84 0.43 5.41 6.41
C VAL A 84 -0.50 5.04 5.28
N PHE A 85 -0.04 5.23 4.06
CA PHE A 85 -0.71 4.73 2.86
C PHE A 85 0.05 3.51 2.33
N ASP A 86 -0.53 2.32 2.51
CA ASP A 86 0.01 1.08 2.00
C ASP A 86 -0.43 0.87 0.55
N ASN A 87 0.49 1.14 -0.39
CA ASN A 87 0.24 0.97 -1.81
C ASN A 87 1.10 -0.17 -2.38
N THR A 88 0.42 -1.20 -2.86
CA THR A 88 1.05 -2.33 -3.54
C THR A 88 1.43 -1.97 -4.99
N HIS A 89 0.86 -0.92 -5.58
CA HIS A 89 1.09 -0.54 -6.97
C HIS A 89 2.15 0.57 -7.13
N ILE A 90 3.18 0.26 -7.92
CA ILE A 90 4.27 1.18 -8.27
C ILE A 90 3.79 2.07 -9.42
N GLY A 91 3.70 3.39 -9.21
CA GLY A 91 3.75 4.36 -10.31
C GLY A 91 2.49 5.18 -10.62
N GLU A 92 1.43 5.11 -9.82
CA GLU A 92 0.36 6.12 -9.86
C GLU A 92 0.11 6.61 -8.43
N PHE A 93 0.55 7.84 -8.17
CA PHE A 93 0.32 8.50 -6.89
C PHE A 93 -0.49 9.78 -7.12
N SER A 94 -1.64 9.64 -7.79
CA SER A 94 -2.56 10.76 -7.97
C SER A 94 -3.06 11.35 -6.65
N LEU A 95 -3.02 10.58 -5.56
CA LEU A 95 -3.40 11.00 -4.20
C LEU A 95 -2.44 12.04 -3.60
N PHE A 96 -1.25 12.21 -4.16
CA PHE A 96 -0.26 13.17 -3.66
C PHE A 96 -0.68 14.63 -3.82
N GLN A 97 -1.58 14.94 -4.75
CA GLN A 97 -2.00 16.32 -5.03
C GLN A 97 -2.83 16.92 -3.90
N ASP A 98 -3.48 16.08 -3.10
CA ASP A 98 -4.44 16.50 -2.07
C ASP A 98 -3.81 16.59 -0.68
N ILE A 99 -2.49 16.42 -0.56
CA ILE A 99 -1.79 16.50 0.74
C ILE A 99 -1.54 17.98 1.09
N PRO A 100 -2.01 18.46 2.25
CA PRO A 100 -1.72 19.82 2.69
C PRO A 100 -0.20 20.07 2.79
N GLU A 101 0.23 21.31 2.54
CA GLU A 101 1.65 21.66 2.48
C GLU A 101 2.37 21.44 3.82
N GLU A 102 1.64 21.61 4.91
CA GLU A 102 2.12 21.47 6.28
C GLU A 102 2.38 20.02 6.69
N PHE A 103 1.93 19.01 5.94
CA PHE A 103 2.27 17.62 6.26
C PHE A 103 3.58 17.24 5.59
N PRO A 104 4.64 16.88 6.35
CA PRO A 104 5.82 16.27 5.76
C PRO A 104 5.43 14.98 5.05
N VAL A 105 6.00 14.74 3.87
CA VAL A 105 5.75 13.53 3.09
C VAL A 105 6.99 12.66 3.05
N GLU A 106 6.84 11.40 3.41
CA GLU A 106 7.87 10.37 3.30
C GLU A 106 7.40 9.27 2.35
N VAL A 107 8.27 8.83 1.44
CA VAL A 107 7.99 7.72 0.53
C VAL A 107 9.01 6.62 0.78
N VAL A 108 8.55 5.50 1.33
CA VAL A 108 9.36 4.36 1.69
C VAL A 108 9.25 3.30 0.61
N ILE A 109 10.33 3.13 -0.15
CA ILE A 109 10.40 2.18 -1.26
C ILE A 109 11.12 0.92 -0.80
N PHE A 110 10.39 -0.19 -0.75
CA PHE A 110 10.94 -1.51 -0.47
C PHE A 110 11.47 -2.11 -1.77
N LYS A 111 12.80 -2.24 -1.86
CA LYS A 111 13.45 -2.85 -3.01
C LYS A 111 13.14 -4.35 -3.03
N PRO A 112 12.42 -4.82 -4.05
CA PRO A 112 12.01 -6.19 -4.14
C PRO A 112 13.22 -7.11 -4.32
N ASN A 113 13.21 -8.17 -3.54
CA ASN A 113 14.01 -9.36 -3.80
C ASN A 113 13.05 -10.46 -4.24
N MET A 114 13.19 -10.94 -5.48
CA MET A 114 12.22 -11.88 -6.06
C MET A 114 12.17 -13.21 -5.31
N GLU A 115 13.33 -13.74 -4.93
CA GLU A 115 13.45 -15.00 -4.19
C GLU A 115 12.78 -14.91 -2.82
N VAL A 116 13.12 -13.88 -2.04
CA VAL A 116 12.51 -13.63 -0.72
C VAL A 116 11.01 -13.37 -0.86
N SER A 117 10.59 -12.63 -1.89
CA SER A 117 9.18 -12.31 -2.11
C SER A 117 8.37 -13.55 -2.48
N ILE A 118 8.91 -14.45 -3.32
CA ILE A 118 8.26 -15.73 -3.66
C ILE A 118 8.15 -16.61 -2.40
N LYS A 119 9.23 -16.77 -1.64
CA LYS A 119 9.23 -17.57 -0.39
C LYS A 119 8.12 -17.11 0.54
N ARG A 120 8.07 -15.80 0.84
CA ARG A 120 7.04 -15.22 1.73
C ARG A 120 5.63 -15.27 1.14
N LEU A 121 5.49 -15.14 -0.18
CA LEU A 121 4.20 -15.25 -0.84
C LEU A 121 3.63 -16.66 -0.70
N THR A 122 4.47 -17.69 -0.89
CA THR A 122 4.07 -19.09 -0.71
C THR A 122 3.59 -19.34 0.72
N GLU A 123 4.35 -18.89 1.72
CA GLU A 123 3.97 -19.02 3.13
C GLU A 123 2.67 -18.26 3.46
N ARG A 124 2.51 -17.04 2.94
CA ARG A 124 1.28 -16.26 3.11
C ARG A 124 0.09 -16.95 2.45
N ASN A 125 0.22 -17.40 1.21
CA ASN A 125 -0.88 -18.05 0.49
C ASN A 125 -1.31 -19.34 1.18
N ALA A 126 -0.37 -20.14 1.69
CA ALA A 126 -0.70 -21.33 2.47
C ALA A 126 -1.55 -20.98 3.71
N LYS A 127 -1.24 -19.88 4.41
CA LYS A 127 -2.07 -19.40 5.54
C LYS A 127 -3.45 -18.90 5.09
N GLU A 128 -3.52 -18.19 3.97
CA GLU A 128 -4.79 -17.69 3.40
C GLU A 128 -5.70 -18.85 2.96
N GLU A 129 -5.16 -19.93 2.42
CA GLU A 129 -5.90 -21.11 1.99
C GLU A 129 -6.52 -21.90 3.15
N LEU A 130 -5.98 -21.78 4.36
CA LEU A 130 -6.54 -22.37 5.58
C LEU A 130 -7.80 -21.65 6.09
N LYS A 131 -8.12 -20.45 5.60
CA LYS A 131 -9.33 -19.72 6.00
C LYS A 131 -10.58 -20.47 5.52
N SER A 132 -11.54 -20.67 6.41
CA SER A 132 -12.79 -21.38 6.13
C SER A 132 -13.67 -20.66 5.11
N ASP A 133 -13.72 -19.33 5.20
CA ASP A 133 -14.47 -18.49 4.27
C ASP A 133 -13.62 -18.19 3.02
N GLN A 134 -14.03 -18.75 1.88
CA GLN A 134 -13.34 -18.52 0.60
C GLN A 134 -13.38 -17.06 0.16
N ALA A 135 -14.44 -16.32 0.51
CA ALA A 135 -14.56 -14.90 0.13
C ALA A 135 -13.50 -14.03 0.79
N GLN A 136 -13.00 -14.43 1.97
CA GLN A 136 -12.00 -13.70 2.74
C GLN A 136 -10.54 -14.03 2.38
N ARG A 137 -10.31 -14.96 1.45
CA ARG A 137 -8.96 -15.38 1.08
C ARG A 137 -8.27 -14.34 0.21
N LYS A 138 -7.16 -13.79 0.70
CA LYS A 138 -6.27 -12.88 -0.04
C LYS A 138 -5.12 -13.64 -0.71
N VAL A 139 -5.45 -14.69 -1.47
CA VAL A 139 -4.44 -15.46 -2.21
C VAL A 139 -3.97 -14.64 -3.40
N VAL A 140 -2.66 -14.40 -3.48
CA VAL A 140 -2.05 -13.67 -4.58
C VAL A 140 -1.29 -14.67 -5.47
N PRO A 141 -1.69 -14.89 -6.72
CA PRO A 141 -1.00 -15.82 -7.60
C PRO A 141 0.46 -15.38 -7.85
N GLN A 142 1.40 -16.32 -7.88
CA GLN A 142 2.82 -16.03 -8.13
C GLN A 142 3.03 -15.22 -9.43
N ARG A 143 2.29 -15.54 -10.50
CA ARG A 143 2.31 -14.78 -11.76
C ARG A 143 2.00 -13.28 -11.59
N VAL A 144 1.19 -12.90 -10.59
CA VAL A 144 0.89 -11.50 -10.28
C VAL A 144 2.12 -10.84 -9.68
N LEU A 145 2.80 -11.50 -8.72
CA LEU A 145 4.07 -11.04 -8.16
C LEU A 145 5.14 -10.90 -9.24
N GLU A 146 5.28 -11.89 -10.13
CA GLU A 146 6.22 -11.84 -11.28
C GLU A 146 5.93 -10.67 -12.21
N ARG A 147 4.66 -10.47 -12.58
CA ARG A 147 4.24 -9.33 -13.40
C ARG A 147 4.59 -8.01 -12.73
N MET A 148 4.35 -7.89 -11.42
CA MET A 148 4.67 -6.70 -10.66
C MET A 148 6.18 -6.46 -10.53
N PHE A 149 6.97 -7.51 -10.28
CA PHE A 149 8.43 -7.46 -10.23
C PHE A 149 9.00 -7.01 -11.59
N ASN A 150 8.48 -7.57 -12.69
CA ASN A 150 8.88 -7.17 -14.03
C ASN A 150 8.51 -5.70 -14.32
N ALA A 151 7.30 -5.27 -13.95
CA ALA A 151 6.89 -3.87 -14.08
C ALA A 151 7.79 -2.94 -13.26
N TRP A 152 8.19 -3.36 -12.05
CA TRP A 152 9.11 -2.64 -11.20
C TRP A 152 10.50 -2.51 -11.85
N ARG A 153 11.03 -3.60 -12.42
CA ARG A 153 12.33 -3.64 -13.11
C ARG A 153 12.36 -2.72 -14.33
N VAL A 154 11.29 -2.72 -15.13
CA VAL A 154 11.21 -1.90 -16.36
C VAL A 154 11.12 -0.40 -16.07
N ARG A 155 10.47 -0.01 -14.97
CA ARG A 155 10.27 1.40 -14.60
C ARG A 155 11.48 2.06 -13.94
N ASN A 156 12.60 1.34 -13.76
CA ASN A 156 13.87 1.87 -13.23
C ASN A 156 13.70 2.79 -12.01
N PHE A 157 12.81 2.43 -11.08
CA PHE A 157 12.60 3.16 -9.82
C PHE A 157 12.15 4.63 -9.96
N ALA A 158 11.75 5.09 -11.14
CA ALA A 158 11.21 6.44 -11.27
C ALA A 158 9.82 6.48 -10.62
N VAL A 159 9.79 6.79 -9.32
CA VAL A 159 8.58 7.20 -8.64
C VAL A 159 8.25 8.60 -9.14
N ASN A 160 7.19 8.72 -9.92
CA ASN A 160 6.64 10.01 -10.27
C ASN A 160 5.89 10.54 -9.05
N LEU A 161 6.53 11.45 -8.30
CA LEU A 161 5.95 12.11 -7.13
C LEU A 161 5.07 13.31 -7.52
N GLY A 162 4.96 13.63 -8.82
CA GLY A 162 4.23 14.78 -9.31
C GLY A 162 4.68 16.06 -8.61
N GLY A 163 3.71 16.83 -8.11
CA GLY A 163 3.95 18.09 -7.38
C GLY A 163 4.68 17.94 -6.04
N LEU A 164 4.89 16.72 -5.54
CA LEU A 164 5.62 16.50 -4.28
C LEU A 164 7.12 16.27 -4.47
N GLN A 165 7.62 16.23 -5.70
CA GLN A 165 9.02 15.93 -5.99
C GLN A 165 10.00 16.79 -5.16
N GLU A 166 9.63 18.04 -4.87
CA GLU A 166 10.45 19.02 -4.15
C GLU A 166 10.36 18.91 -2.62
N ARG A 167 9.31 18.28 -2.07
CA ARG A 167 9.08 18.22 -0.61
C ARG A 167 8.99 16.81 -0.01
N ALA A 168 8.87 15.77 -0.84
CA ALA A 168 8.83 14.39 -0.37
C ALA A 168 10.24 13.85 -0.10
N LYS A 169 10.42 13.28 1.10
CA LYS A 169 11.62 12.53 1.46
C LYS A 169 11.49 11.09 0.96
N VAL A 170 12.32 10.70 0.00
CA VAL A 170 12.37 9.31 -0.49
C VAL A 170 13.36 8.49 0.33
N VAL A 171 12.90 7.37 0.88
CA VAL A 171 13.70 6.42 1.68
C VAL A 171 13.66 5.06 1.00
N TYR A 172 14.82 4.47 0.76
CA TYR A 172 14.92 3.11 0.21
C TYR A 172 15.20 2.10 1.32
N ARG A 173 14.48 0.99 1.31
CA ARG A 173 14.67 -0.15 2.22
C ARG A 173 14.93 -1.42 1.43
N GLU A 174 15.98 -2.16 1.80
CA GLU A 174 16.23 -3.49 1.23
C GLU A 174 15.28 -4.51 1.88
N VAL A 175 14.68 -5.38 1.07
CA VAL A 175 13.95 -6.54 1.59
C VAL A 175 14.97 -7.57 2.05
N LYS A 176 15.16 -7.66 3.37
CA LYS A 176 16.01 -8.69 4.01
C LYS A 176 15.23 -10.00 4.17
N ASP A 177 15.90 -11.13 4.04
CA ASP A 177 15.38 -12.40 4.60
C ASP A 177 15.47 -12.27 6.14
N VAL A 178 14.37 -12.60 6.82
CA VAL A 178 14.26 -12.50 8.29
C VAL A 178 13.95 -13.89 8.81
#